data_AF-A0A9N8KUI0-F1
#
_entry.id   AF-A0A9N8KUI0-F1
#
_cell.length_a   1.000
_cell.length_b   1.000
_cell.length_c   1.000
_cell.angle_alpha   90.00
_cell.angle_beta   90.00
_cell.angle_gamma   90.00
#
_symmetry.space_group_name_H-M   'P 1'
#
loop_
_entity.id
_entity.type
_entity.pdbx_description
1 polymer ?
#
loop_
_entity_poly.entity_id
_entity_poly.type
_entity_poly.pdbx_seq_one_letter_code
_entity_poly.pdbx_strand_id
1 'polypeptide(L)'
;MQLDLSPLLRPSLYAPVPTTQIAAPFLESLHQPAPDVDLETLLSDRRFIHAADKATDVLTSGSVSPSDTQRILELLYTRFSCLAICNQTTLAAKEAKPLSDLLARESSTYTRPYREVFLSQVPWSLRLLLLKLQVLGTADLHRRAIMGLYALSSECRTLAQKARVEKDDAAFNVWRDRLSDLGLRVASELIDMGELETARRHLATLSSQPTRPDEDNKMCIRKTLLLLKIGDTQAAKKCLASYSSTPSNTDQNIEIQKHVLEALTHLSASDFPTAVSSLQSLADKYPSDPLITHNLAIAYLYTNNVVLASETLEALITEDEVLFPTLLFNLSTVYELRTERARERKLELVDKVAEIGVSGGRLQVGGFERGMGEFKLA
;
A
#
# COMPACT_ATOMS: atom_id res chain seq x y z
N MET A 1 -3.39 -4.73 -32.78
CA MET A 1 -4.64 -4.04 -32.40
C MET A 1 -4.29 -3.10 -31.27
N GLN A 2 -4.44 -1.80 -31.48
CA GLN A 2 -3.88 -0.76 -30.60
C GLN A 2 -5.01 -0.04 -29.87
N LEU A 3 -4.78 0.26 -28.60
CA LEU A 3 -5.71 0.99 -27.76
C LEU A 3 -5.69 2.47 -28.16
N ASP A 4 -6.79 3.00 -28.69
CA ASP A 4 -6.89 4.44 -28.94
C ASP A 4 -7.09 5.18 -27.61
N LEU A 5 -5.98 5.69 -27.06
CA LEU A 5 -5.96 6.44 -25.81
C LEU A 5 -5.99 7.97 -26.02
N SER A 6 -6.11 8.44 -27.27
CA SER A 6 -6.18 9.87 -27.59
C SER A 6 -7.24 10.64 -26.77
N PRO A 7 -8.43 10.07 -26.47
CA PRO A 7 -9.41 10.77 -25.64
C PRO A 7 -8.93 11.07 -24.22
N LEU A 8 -7.99 10.30 -23.68
CA LEU A 8 -7.47 10.46 -22.32
C LEU A 8 -6.44 11.58 -22.21
N LEU A 9 -5.85 12.06 -23.32
CA LEU A 9 -4.80 13.09 -23.28
C LEU A 9 -5.35 14.52 -23.12
N ARG A 10 -6.65 14.67 -22.85
CA ARG A 10 -7.32 15.97 -22.76
C ARG A 10 -7.12 16.57 -21.36
N PRO A 11 -6.63 17.81 -21.23
CA PRO A 11 -6.47 18.48 -19.93
C PRO A 11 -7.74 18.53 -19.09
N SER A 12 -8.91 18.65 -19.72
CA SER A 12 -10.22 18.74 -19.05
C SER A 12 -10.61 17.51 -18.23
N LEU A 13 -9.90 16.37 -18.39
CA LEU A 13 -10.15 15.16 -17.62
C LEU A 13 -9.48 15.18 -16.24
N TYR A 14 -8.55 16.10 -16.02
CA TYR A 14 -7.69 16.12 -14.84
C TYR A 14 -7.92 17.40 -14.06
N ALA A 15 -8.18 17.26 -12.77
CA ALA A 15 -8.28 18.40 -11.86
C ALA A 15 -6.93 18.63 -11.16
N PRO A 16 -6.60 19.87 -10.78
CA PRO A 16 -5.46 20.11 -9.90
C PRO A 16 -5.63 19.34 -8.59
N VAL A 17 -4.54 18.80 -8.05
CA VAL A 17 -4.60 18.04 -6.80
C VAL A 17 -4.98 18.97 -5.65
N PRO A 18 -6.02 18.66 -4.86
CA PRO A 18 -6.40 19.50 -3.72
C PRO A 18 -5.30 19.52 -2.66
N THR A 19 -4.88 20.72 -2.26
CA THR A 19 -3.88 20.93 -1.19
C THR A 19 -4.52 21.23 0.16
N THR A 20 -5.85 21.33 0.25
CA THR A 20 -6.58 21.73 1.46
C THR A 20 -6.41 20.79 2.65
N GLN A 21 -6.04 19.53 2.40
CA GLN A 21 -5.85 18.52 3.44
C GLN A 21 -4.40 18.47 3.95
N ILE A 22 -3.48 19.17 3.29
CA ILE A 22 -2.05 19.22 3.65
C ILE A 22 -1.87 20.25 4.75
N ALA A 23 -1.06 19.95 5.75
CA ALA A 23 -0.76 20.92 6.79
C ALA A 23 0.05 22.11 6.21
N ALA A 24 -0.31 23.33 6.61
CA ALA A 24 0.29 24.57 6.09
C ALA A 24 1.84 24.62 6.15
N PRO A 25 2.51 24.12 7.22
CA PRO A 25 3.98 24.11 7.28
C PRO A 25 4.66 23.36 6.13
N PHE A 26 3.99 22.38 5.52
CA PHE A 26 4.52 21.67 4.35
C PHE A 26 4.35 22.46 3.05
N LEU A 27 3.30 23.28 2.95
CA LEU A 27 3.03 24.12 1.77
C LEU A 27 3.93 25.35 1.73
N GLU A 28 4.23 25.93 2.89
CA GLU A 28 5.03 27.15 3.02
C GLU A 28 6.54 26.87 3.11
N SER A 29 6.93 25.60 3.09
CA SER A 29 8.32 25.17 3.17
C SER A 29 9.16 25.71 2.01
N LEU A 30 10.36 26.20 2.32
CA LEU A 30 11.37 26.65 1.34
C LEU A 30 11.87 25.52 0.42
N HIS A 31 11.48 24.27 0.69
CA HIS A 31 11.90 23.06 -0.02
C HIS A 31 10.81 22.49 -0.95
N GLN A 32 9.83 23.30 -1.33
CA GLN A 32 8.95 22.98 -2.45
C GLN A 32 9.82 22.67 -3.69
N PRO A 33 9.58 21.55 -4.39
CA PRO A 33 10.38 21.20 -5.54
C PRO A 33 10.27 22.29 -6.61
N ALA A 34 11.38 22.54 -7.31
CA ALA A 34 11.37 23.45 -8.44
C ALA A 34 10.42 22.91 -9.54
N PRO A 35 9.76 23.78 -10.32
CA PRO A 35 8.76 23.36 -11.30
C PRO A 35 9.33 22.50 -12.44
N ASP A 36 10.64 22.57 -12.67
CA ASP A 36 11.36 21.85 -13.71
C ASP A 36 11.78 20.43 -13.31
N VAL A 37 11.70 20.06 -12.02
CA VAL A 37 12.07 18.72 -11.54
C VAL A 37 11.29 17.64 -12.31
N ASP A 38 11.99 16.59 -12.70
CA ASP A 38 11.45 15.49 -13.48
C ASP A 38 10.63 14.52 -12.61
N LEU A 39 9.78 13.73 -13.28
CA LEU A 39 8.86 12.82 -12.59
C LEU A 39 9.58 11.73 -11.78
N GLU A 40 10.73 11.24 -12.24
CA GLU A 40 11.45 10.16 -11.56
C GLU A 40 12.04 10.65 -10.24
N THR A 41 12.67 11.84 -10.26
CA THR A 41 13.16 12.49 -9.04
C THR A 41 12.04 12.80 -8.05
N LEU A 42 10.89 13.30 -8.52
CA LEU A 42 9.73 13.54 -7.64
C LEU A 42 9.24 12.25 -6.98
N LEU A 43 9.26 11.12 -7.68
CA LEU A 43 8.87 9.82 -7.13
C LEU A 43 9.92 9.25 -6.17
N SER A 44 11.22 9.37 -6.48
CA SER A 44 12.30 8.94 -5.57
C SER A 44 12.28 9.73 -4.27
N ASP A 45 11.97 11.02 -4.39
CA ASP A 45 11.81 11.94 -3.27
C ASP A 45 10.38 11.89 -2.71
N ARG A 46 9.58 10.89 -3.09
CA ARG A 46 8.19 10.65 -2.63
C ARG A 46 7.31 11.91 -2.54
N ARG A 47 7.53 12.90 -3.42
CA ARG A 47 6.74 14.13 -3.59
C ARG A 47 5.50 13.81 -4.42
N PHE A 48 4.58 13.03 -3.83
CA PHE A 48 3.50 12.40 -4.59
C PHE A 48 2.50 13.39 -5.19
N ILE A 49 2.27 14.56 -4.60
CA ILE A 49 1.34 15.55 -5.16
C ILE A 49 1.93 16.17 -6.42
N HIS A 50 3.16 16.67 -6.32
CA HIS A 50 3.92 17.17 -7.46
C HIS A 50 4.11 16.10 -8.55
N ALA A 51 4.37 14.85 -8.17
CA ALA A 51 4.47 13.75 -9.12
C ALA A 51 3.13 13.50 -9.85
N ALA A 52 1.99 13.63 -9.16
CA ALA A 52 0.67 13.49 -9.76
C ALA A 52 0.38 14.62 -10.76
N ASP A 53 0.74 15.86 -10.43
CA ASP A 53 0.60 17.01 -11.34
C ASP A 53 1.56 16.89 -12.52
N LYS A 54 2.84 16.59 -12.29
CA LYS A 54 3.84 16.37 -13.34
C LYS A 54 3.44 15.25 -14.30
N ALA A 55 2.86 14.15 -13.80
CA ALA A 55 2.35 13.07 -14.65
C ALA A 55 1.24 13.57 -15.60
N THR A 56 0.40 14.51 -15.15
CA THR A 56 -0.66 15.14 -15.96
C THR A 56 -0.10 16.09 -16.99
N ASP A 57 0.88 16.90 -16.59
CA ASP A 57 1.55 17.82 -17.50
C ASP A 57 2.20 17.04 -18.65
N VAL A 58 2.87 15.93 -18.35
CA VAL A 58 3.44 15.05 -19.38
C VAL A 58 2.34 14.41 -20.25
N LEU A 59 1.23 13.97 -19.67
CA LEU A 59 0.09 13.40 -20.41
C LEU A 59 -0.57 14.40 -21.36
N THR A 60 -0.64 15.68 -20.98
CA THR A 60 -1.50 16.67 -21.64
C THR A 60 -0.75 17.74 -22.43
N SER A 61 0.57 17.85 -22.26
CA SER A 61 1.44 18.80 -22.98
C SER A 61 1.62 18.50 -24.47
N GLY A 62 1.19 17.33 -24.93
CA GLY A 62 1.42 16.86 -26.30
C GLY A 62 2.81 16.24 -26.51
N SER A 63 3.61 16.06 -25.45
CA SER A 63 4.91 15.39 -25.54
C SER A 63 4.81 13.87 -25.74
N VAL A 64 3.69 13.27 -25.36
CA VAL A 64 3.45 11.83 -25.49
C VAL A 64 2.63 11.56 -26.75
N SER A 65 3.12 10.68 -27.62
CA SER A 65 2.38 10.27 -28.81
C SER A 65 1.10 9.52 -28.39
N PRO A 66 -0.07 9.79 -29.00
CA PRO A 66 -1.29 9.01 -28.75
C PRO A 66 -1.15 7.51 -29.08
N SER A 67 -0.17 7.16 -29.91
CA SER A 67 0.17 5.78 -30.23
C SER A 67 1.00 5.08 -29.13
N ASP A 68 1.60 5.81 -28.20
CA ASP A 68 2.43 5.24 -27.14
C ASP A 68 1.58 4.75 -25.96
N THR A 69 0.87 3.64 -26.20
CA THR A 69 -0.05 3.04 -25.24
C THR A 69 0.63 2.70 -23.92
N GLN A 70 1.86 2.20 -23.95
CA GLN A 70 2.59 1.81 -22.74
C GLN A 70 2.88 3.04 -21.89
N ARG A 71 3.46 4.09 -22.48
CA ARG A 71 3.81 5.30 -21.72
C ARG A 71 2.58 5.99 -21.14
N ILE A 72 1.48 6.04 -21.88
CA ILE A 72 0.22 6.64 -21.41
C ILE A 72 -0.32 5.87 -20.19
N LEU A 73 -0.35 4.53 -20.25
CA LEU A 73 -0.86 3.71 -19.15
C LEU A 73 0.06 3.77 -17.92
N GLU A 74 1.38 3.88 -18.10
CA GLU A 74 2.33 4.11 -17.02
C GLU A 74 2.08 5.45 -16.32
N LEU A 75 1.92 6.55 -17.07
CA LEU A 75 1.64 7.87 -16.51
C LEU A 75 0.30 7.92 -15.78
N LEU A 76 -0.75 7.31 -16.34
CA LEU A 76 -2.05 7.17 -15.69
C LEU A 76 -1.95 6.37 -14.39
N TYR A 77 -1.21 5.25 -14.41
CA TYR A 77 -0.97 4.46 -13.21
C TYR A 77 -0.25 5.27 -12.13
N THR A 78 0.79 6.01 -12.51
CA THR A 78 1.52 6.91 -11.60
C THR A 78 0.60 7.95 -10.99
N ARG A 79 -0.21 8.66 -11.82
CA ARG A 79 -1.14 9.68 -11.34
C ARG A 79 -2.16 9.09 -10.36
N PHE A 80 -2.84 8.01 -10.73
CA PHE A 80 -3.85 7.40 -9.87
C PHE A 80 -3.26 6.85 -8.57
N SER A 81 -2.06 6.28 -8.62
CA SER A 81 -1.36 5.76 -7.44
C SER A 81 -0.96 6.89 -6.49
N CYS A 82 -0.40 7.99 -7.02
CA CYS A 82 -0.05 9.16 -6.22
C CYS A 82 -1.27 9.78 -5.55
N LEU A 83 -2.37 9.98 -6.30
CA LEU A 83 -3.64 10.44 -5.75
C LEU A 83 -4.15 9.52 -4.64
N ALA A 84 -4.08 8.19 -4.82
CA ALA A 84 -4.50 7.24 -3.80
C ALA A 84 -3.63 7.30 -2.53
N ILE A 85 -2.30 7.46 -2.69
CA ILE A 85 -1.35 7.60 -1.58
C ILE A 85 -1.61 8.90 -0.80
N CYS A 86 -1.93 10.00 -1.50
CA CYS A 86 -2.29 11.28 -0.89
C CYS A 86 -3.72 11.35 -0.37
N ASN A 87 -4.40 10.20 -0.20
CA ASN A 87 -5.78 10.09 0.25
C ASN A 87 -6.82 10.83 -0.64
N GLN A 88 -6.47 11.16 -1.88
CA GLN A 88 -7.35 11.75 -2.91
C GLN A 88 -8.02 10.67 -3.77
N THR A 89 -8.46 9.57 -3.15
CA THR A 89 -9.02 8.40 -3.84
C THR A 89 -10.32 8.71 -4.59
N THR A 90 -11.10 9.69 -4.13
CA THR A 90 -12.33 10.14 -4.79
C THR A 90 -12.03 10.90 -6.10
N LEU A 91 -10.95 11.68 -6.13
CA LEU A 91 -10.48 12.34 -7.34
C LEU A 91 -9.93 11.29 -8.32
N ALA A 92 -9.08 10.38 -7.84
CA ALA A 92 -8.56 9.27 -8.65
C ALA A 92 -9.69 8.45 -9.30
N ALA A 93 -10.77 8.17 -8.57
CA ALA A 93 -11.93 7.44 -9.11
C ALA A 93 -12.64 8.20 -10.24
N LYS A 94 -12.79 9.52 -10.12
CA LYS A 94 -13.39 10.36 -11.18
C LYS A 94 -12.53 10.36 -12.44
N GLU A 95 -11.22 10.52 -12.29
CA GLU A 95 -10.28 10.58 -13.41
C GLU A 95 -10.00 9.22 -14.06
N ALA A 96 -10.12 8.14 -13.30
CA ALA A 96 -9.99 6.77 -13.81
C ALA A 96 -11.21 6.31 -14.63
N LYS A 97 -12.39 6.94 -14.41
CA LYS A 97 -13.65 6.51 -15.03
C LYS A 97 -13.61 6.46 -16.57
N PRO A 98 -13.08 7.46 -17.29
CA PRO A 98 -12.99 7.40 -18.77
C PRO A 98 -12.17 6.19 -19.26
N LEU A 99 -11.07 5.85 -18.59
CA LEU A 99 -10.28 4.66 -18.93
C LEU A 99 -11.06 3.38 -18.65
N SER A 100 -11.72 3.28 -17.49
CA SER A 100 -12.55 2.12 -17.15
C SER A 100 -13.69 1.91 -18.15
N ASP A 101 -14.39 2.98 -18.54
CA ASP A 101 -15.49 2.95 -19.51
C ASP A 101 -14.99 2.53 -20.91
N LEU A 102 -13.82 3.03 -21.32
CA LEU A 102 -13.16 2.63 -22.56
C LEU A 102 -12.80 1.15 -22.54
N LEU A 103 -12.12 0.67 -21.49
CA LEU A 103 -11.73 -0.74 -21.36
C LEU A 103 -12.94 -1.67 -21.33
N ALA A 104 -14.03 -1.28 -20.64
CA ALA A 104 -15.26 -2.05 -20.61
C ALA A 104 -15.91 -2.15 -22.00
N ARG A 105 -16.00 -1.03 -22.72
CA ARG A 105 -16.55 -0.99 -24.09
C ARG A 105 -15.74 -1.87 -25.03
N GLU A 106 -14.43 -1.64 -25.12
CA GLU A 106 -13.56 -2.38 -26.03
C GLU A 106 -13.52 -3.88 -25.66
N SER A 107 -13.46 -4.22 -24.37
CA SER A 107 -13.53 -5.62 -23.95
C SER A 107 -14.84 -6.29 -24.36
N SER A 108 -15.96 -5.56 -24.43
CA SER A 108 -17.24 -6.12 -24.87
C SER A 108 -17.30 -6.33 -26.39
N THR A 109 -16.64 -5.46 -27.16
CA THR A 109 -16.57 -5.52 -28.63
C THR A 109 -15.81 -6.75 -29.11
N TYR A 110 -14.73 -7.13 -28.41
CA TYR A 110 -13.88 -8.25 -28.83
C TYR A 110 -14.31 -9.59 -28.23
N THR A 111 -14.37 -10.62 -29.07
CA THR A 111 -14.43 -12.03 -28.67
C THR A 111 -13.03 -12.58 -28.40
N ARG A 112 -12.93 -13.75 -27.76
CA ARG A 112 -11.64 -14.46 -27.63
C ARG A 112 -11.17 -14.95 -29.01
N PRO A 113 -9.87 -14.88 -29.35
CA PRO A 113 -8.72 -14.52 -28.50
C PRO A 113 -8.36 -13.02 -28.50
N TYR A 114 -8.97 -12.20 -29.34
CA TYR A 114 -8.62 -10.78 -29.52
C TYR A 114 -8.78 -9.96 -28.23
N ARG A 115 -9.78 -10.28 -27.40
CA ARG A 115 -9.94 -9.69 -26.06
C ARG A 115 -8.72 -9.91 -25.16
N GLU A 116 -8.05 -11.06 -25.25
CA GLU A 116 -6.88 -11.36 -24.40
C GLU A 116 -5.68 -10.50 -24.81
N VAL A 117 -5.42 -10.38 -26.12
CA VAL A 117 -4.37 -9.53 -26.69
C VAL A 117 -4.62 -8.05 -26.40
N PHE A 118 -5.89 -7.65 -26.35
CA PHE A 118 -6.30 -6.32 -25.94
C PHE A 118 -5.93 -6.07 -24.47
N LEU A 119 -6.45 -6.91 -23.57
CA LEU A 119 -6.26 -6.73 -22.14
C LEU A 119 -4.78 -6.82 -21.78
N SER A 120 -3.99 -7.69 -22.43
CA SER A 120 -2.55 -7.85 -22.14
C SER A 120 -1.73 -6.56 -22.28
N GLN A 121 -2.23 -5.56 -23.00
CA GLN A 121 -1.60 -4.23 -23.10
C GLN A 121 -1.73 -3.42 -21.79
N VAL A 122 -2.73 -3.73 -20.95
CA VAL A 122 -2.98 -3.04 -19.68
C VAL A 122 -2.18 -3.70 -18.54
N PRO A 123 -1.25 -2.98 -17.89
CA PRO A 123 -0.46 -3.50 -16.78
C PRO A 123 -1.33 -4.06 -15.65
N TRP A 124 -0.90 -5.20 -15.07
CA TRP A 124 -1.66 -5.90 -14.02
C TRP A 124 -1.97 -5.01 -12.80
N SER A 125 -0.98 -4.22 -12.35
CA SER A 125 -1.13 -3.27 -11.25
C SER A 125 -2.20 -2.22 -11.52
N LEU A 126 -2.25 -1.68 -12.74
CA LEU A 126 -3.26 -0.74 -13.16
C LEU A 126 -4.66 -1.38 -13.18
N ARG A 127 -4.80 -2.63 -13.65
CA ARG A 127 -6.10 -3.33 -13.61
C ARG A 127 -6.63 -3.50 -12.18
N LEU A 128 -5.75 -3.84 -11.23
CA LEU A 128 -6.13 -3.95 -9.81
C LEU A 128 -6.53 -2.59 -9.23
N LEU A 129 -5.80 -1.53 -9.57
CA LEU A 129 -6.11 -0.17 -9.13
C LEU A 129 -7.45 0.32 -9.72
N LEU A 130 -7.67 0.13 -11.01
CA LEU A 130 -8.92 0.50 -11.68
C LEU A 130 -10.14 -0.22 -11.09
N LEU A 131 -10.01 -1.52 -10.80
CA LEU A 131 -11.06 -2.28 -10.12
C LEU A 131 -11.45 -1.60 -8.81
N LYS A 132 -10.46 -1.21 -8.00
CA LYS A 132 -10.69 -0.51 -6.72
C LYS A 132 -11.32 0.85 -6.92
N LEU A 133 -10.78 1.66 -7.83
CA LEU A 133 -11.27 3.00 -8.09
C LEU A 133 -12.71 3.01 -8.65
N GLN A 134 -13.06 2.05 -9.51
CA GLN A 134 -14.37 1.97 -10.16
C GLN A 134 -15.51 1.72 -9.16
N VAL A 135 -15.22 1.01 -8.07
CA VAL A 135 -16.26 0.66 -7.08
C VAL A 135 -16.40 1.71 -5.98
N LEU A 136 -15.43 2.64 -5.83
CA LEU A 136 -15.46 3.71 -4.82
C LEU A 136 -16.73 4.56 -4.91
N GLY A 137 -17.30 4.90 -3.74
CA GLY A 137 -18.51 5.70 -3.63
C GLY A 137 -19.82 4.97 -3.94
N THR A 138 -19.78 3.67 -4.24
CA THR A 138 -21.00 2.85 -4.40
C THR A 138 -21.44 2.22 -3.07
N ALA A 139 -22.75 2.10 -2.84
CA ALA A 139 -23.29 1.53 -1.60
C ALA A 139 -22.87 0.07 -1.35
N ASP A 140 -22.60 -0.69 -2.42
CA ASP A 140 -22.17 -2.09 -2.39
C ASP A 140 -20.69 -2.26 -2.77
N LEU A 141 -19.85 -1.28 -2.41
CA LEU A 141 -18.42 -1.21 -2.74
C LEU A 141 -17.71 -2.57 -2.63
N HIS A 142 -17.76 -3.19 -1.44
CA HIS A 142 -17.04 -4.45 -1.18
C HIS A 142 -17.59 -5.63 -1.96
N ARG A 143 -18.92 -5.73 -2.13
CA ARG A 143 -19.54 -6.81 -2.94
C ARG A 143 -19.12 -6.70 -4.40
N ARG A 144 -19.14 -5.47 -4.96
CA ARG A 144 -18.70 -5.21 -6.33
C ARG A 144 -17.20 -5.46 -6.50
N ALA A 145 -16.39 -5.08 -5.51
CA ALA A 145 -14.95 -5.37 -5.51
C ALA A 145 -14.70 -6.88 -5.56
N ILE A 146 -15.39 -7.67 -4.72
CA ILE A 146 -15.29 -9.13 -4.70
C ILE A 146 -15.70 -9.72 -6.05
N MET A 147 -16.79 -9.27 -6.66
CA MET A 147 -17.20 -9.71 -8.00
C MET A 147 -16.12 -9.44 -9.05
N GLY A 148 -15.52 -8.24 -9.04
CA GLY A 148 -14.42 -7.90 -9.94
C GLY A 148 -13.18 -8.77 -9.70
N LEU A 149 -12.84 -9.04 -8.45
CA LEU A 149 -11.68 -9.87 -8.09
C LEU A 149 -11.89 -11.33 -8.53
N TYR A 150 -13.12 -11.85 -8.44
CA TYR A 150 -13.45 -13.18 -8.97
C TYR A 150 -13.42 -13.22 -10.51
N ALA A 151 -13.82 -12.14 -11.20
CA ALA A 151 -13.69 -12.04 -12.65
C ALA A 151 -12.21 -12.10 -13.07
N LEU A 152 -11.34 -11.32 -12.42
CA LEU A 152 -9.88 -11.40 -12.63
C LEU A 152 -9.31 -12.77 -12.26
N SER A 153 -9.82 -13.41 -11.20
CA SER A 153 -9.38 -14.76 -10.80
C SER A 153 -9.74 -15.80 -11.87
N SER A 154 -10.91 -15.67 -12.50
CA SER A 154 -11.33 -16.54 -13.61
C SER A 154 -10.43 -16.37 -14.84
N GLU A 155 -10.05 -15.13 -15.15
CA GLU A 155 -9.06 -14.83 -16.18
C GLU A 155 -7.70 -15.48 -15.84
N CYS A 156 -7.18 -15.29 -14.63
CA CYS A 156 -5.91 -15.91 -14.21
C CYS A 156 -5.94 -17.43 -14.32
N ARG A 157 -7.04 -18.09 -13.94
CA ARG A 157 -7.18 -19.56 -14.11
C ARG A 157 -7.15 -19.98 -15.57
N THR A 158 -7.84 -19.23 -16.44
CA THR A 158 -7.86 -19.50 -17.89
C THR A 158 -6.46 -19.37 -18.48
N LEU A 159 -5.75 -18.27 -18.16
CA LEU A 159 -4.42 -17.98 -18.68
C LEU A 159 -3.35 -18.90 -18.08
N ALA A 160 -3.46 -19.29 -16.81
CA ALA A 160 -2.61 -20.31 -16.23
C ALA A 160 -2.79 -21.66 -16.94
N GLN A 161 -4.04 -22.09 -17.17
CA GLN A 161 -4.29 -23.35 -17.87
C GLN A 161 -3.76 -23.32 -19.32
N LYS A 162 -3.88 -22.18 -20.01
CA LYS A 162 -3.29 -21.97 -21.34
C LYS A 162 -1.77 -22.07 -21.31
N ALA A 163 -1.10 -21.34 -20.41
CA ALA A 163 0.35 -21.41 -20.22
C ALA A 163 0.82 -22.84 -19.92
N ARG A 164 0.05 -23.59 -19.13
CA ARG A 164 0.33 -25.02 -18.85
C ARG A 164 0.25 -25.90 -20.10
N VAL A 165 -0.73 -25.67 -20.98
CA VAL A 165 -0.85 -26.38 -22.26
C VAL A 165 0.30 -26.01 -23.20
N GLU A 166 0.69 -24.74 -23.22
CA GLU A 166 1.80 -24.20 -24.01
C GLU A 166 3.19 -24.56 -23.44
N LYS A 167 3.23 -25.20 -22.26
CA LYS A 167 4.46 -25.54 -21.51
C LYS A 167 5.31 -24.31 -21.16
N ASP A 168 4.67 -23.16 -20.97
CA ASP A 168 5.30 -21.95 -20.46
C ASP A 168 5.19 -21.91 -18.93
N ASP A 169 6.17 -22.51 -18.26
CA ASP A 169 6.23 -22.58 -16.81
C ASP A 169 6.37 -21.19 -16.17
N ALA A 170 7.02 -20.24 -16.86
CA ALA A 170 7.20 -18.88 -16.34
C ALA A 170 5.85 -18.14 -16.28
N ALA A 171 5.10 -18.14 -17.38
CA ALA A 171 3.78 -17.54 -17.43
C ALA A 171 2.80 -18.28 -16.49
N PHE A 172 2.85 -19.61 -16.42
CA PHE A 172 2.03 -20.39 -15.48
C PHE A 172 2.23 -19.93 -14.04
N ASN A 173 3.49 -19.80 -13.60
CA ASN A 173 3.80 -19.35 -12.25
C ASN A 173 3.32 -17.91 -12.00
N VAL A 174 3.51 -16.99 -12.96
CA VAL A 174 3.00 -15.61 -12.83
C VAL A 174 1.48 -15.58 -12.62
N TRP A 175 0.71 -16.33 -13.41
CA TRP A 175 -0.75 -16.36 -13.29
C TRP A 175 -1.23 -17.03 -12.00
N ARG A 176 -0.51 -18.06 -11.55
CA ARG A 176 -0.75 -18.69 -10.25
C ARG A 176 -0.48 -17.73 -9.10
N ASP A 177 0.64 -17.02 -9.11
CA ASP A 177 1.03 -16.08 -8.06
C ASP A 177 0.01 -14.92 -7.99
N ARG A 178 -0.45 -14.42 -9.14
CA ARG A 178 -1.57 -13.45 -9.25
C ARG A 178 -2.88 -14.00 -8.67
N LEU A 179 -3.21 -15.26 -8.96
CA LEU A 179 -4.42 -15.90 -8.42
C LEU A 179 -4.37 -15.99 -6.89
N SER A 180 -3.20 -16.30 -6.33
CA SER A 180 -2.98 -16.33 -4.89
C SER A 180 -3.13 -14.93 -4.26
N ASP A 181 -2.54 -13.89 -4.86
CA ASP A 181 -2.71 -12.49 -4.43
C ASP A 181 -4.18 -12.05 -4.45
N LEU A 182 -4.91 -12.36 -5.52
CA LEU A 182 -6.34 -12.09 -5.62
C LEU A 182 -7.13 -12.79 -4.51
N GLY A 183 -6.76 -14.02 -4.16
CA GLY A 183 -7.35 -14.76 -3.05
C GLY A 183 -7.24 -14.01 -1.72
N LEU A 184 -6.08 -13.44 -1.41
CA LEU A 184 -5.88 -12.62 -0.21
C LEU A 184 -6.66 -11.29 -0.27
N ARG A 185 -6.73 -10.65 -1.45
CA ARG A 185 -7.52 -9.42 -1.63
C ARG A 185 -9.01 -9.66 -1.40
N VAL A 186 -9.54 -10.80 -1.86
CA VAL A 186 -10.94 -11.19 -1.57
C VAL A 186 -11.15 -11.36 -0.07
N ALA A 187 -10.21 -12.00 0.64
CA ALA A 187 -10.28 -12.09 2.10
C ALA A 187 -10.29 -10.71 2.76
N SER A 188 -9.45 -9.77 2.30
CA SER A 188 -9.45 -8.39 2.77
C SER A 188 -10.82 -7.72 2.61
N GLU A 189 -11.46 -7.86 1.43
CA GLU A 189 -12.79 -7.29 1.22
C GLU A 189 -13.87 -7.92 2.09
N LEU A 190 -13.79 -9.22 2.35
CA LEU A 190 -14.71 -9.91 3.25
C LEU A 190 -14.55 -9.41 4.68
N ILE A 191 -13.32 -9.17 5.13
CA ILE A 191 -13.04 -8.59 6.45
C ILE A 191 -13.61 -7.17 6.54
N ASP A 192 -13.37 -6.33 5.53
CA ASP A 192 -13.87 -4.95 5.53
C ASP A 192 -15.41 -4.88 5.43
N MET A 193 -16.05 -5.89 4.82
CA MET A 193 -17.51 -6.08 4.84
C MET A 193 -18.04 -6.59 6.20
N GLY A 194 -17.18 -7.04 7.11
CA GLY A 194 -17.55 -7.64 8.40
C GLY A 194 -17.87 -9.15 8.34
N GLU A 195 -17.69 -9.79 7.20
CA GLU A 195 -17.96 -11.22 6.97
C GLU A 195 -16.78 -12.10 7.44
N LEU A 196 -16.41 -11.99 8.72
CA LEU A 196 -15.17 -12.57 9.28
C LEU A 196 -15.10 -14.10 9.17
N GLU A 197 -16.21 -14.81 9.41
CA GLU A 197 -16.25 -16.27 9.31
C GLU A 197 -16.16 -16.77 7.85
N THR A 198 -16.67 -15.99 6.91
CA THR A 198 -16.50 -16.27 5.48
C THR A 198 -15.07 -16.00 5.05
N ALA A 199 -14.46 -14.91 5.53
CA ALA A 199 -13.05 -14.60 5.30
C ALA A 199 -12.14 -15.71 5.85
N ARG A 200 -12.39 -16.19 7.08
CA ARG A 200 -11.64 -17.28 7.71
C ARG A 200 -11.70 -18.56 6.88
N ARG A 201 -12.90 -18.99 6.49
CA ARG A 201 -13.10 -20.18 5.63
C ARG A 201 -12.41 -20.02 4.29
N HIS A 202 -12.51 -18.85 3.66
CA HIS A 202 -11.85 -18.56 2.39
C HIS A 202 -10.32 -18.62 2.52
N LEU A 203 -9.73 -18.00 3.55
CA LEU A 203 -8.29 -18.06 3.81
C LEU A 203 -7.79 -19.49 4.07
N ALA A 204 -8.61 -20.36 4.67
CA ALA A 204 -8.28 -21.77 4.87
C ALA A 204 -8.18 -22.54 3.54
N THR A 205 -8.90 -22.11 2.49
CA THR A 205 -8.80 -22.72 1.15
C THR A 205 -7.55 -22.30 0.39
N LEU A 206 -6.90 -21.20 0.78
CA LEU A 206 -5.67 -20.74 0.14
C LEU A 206 -4.51 -21.62 0.61
N SER A 207 -4.17 -22.62 -0.21
CA SER A 207 -3.02 -23.50 0.01
C SER A 207 -1.72 -22.76 -0.27
N SER A 208 -0.75 -22.88 0.64
CA SER A 208 0.64 -22.55 0.39
C SER A 208 1.29 -23.80 -0.22
N GLN A 209 1.36 -23.88 -1.56
CA GLN A 209 2.23 -24.87 -2.20
C GLN A 209 3.62 -24.24 -2.33
N PRO A 210 4.63 -24.75 -1.62
CA PRO A 210 5.95 -24.13 -1.61
C PRO A 210 6.58 -24.31 -2.98
N THR A 211 6.73 -23.21 -3.71
CA THR A 211 7.33 -23.23 -5.05
C THR A 211 8.37 -22.14 -5.20
N ARG A 212 8.23 -21.01 -4.49
CA ARG A 212 9.17 -19.88 -4.52
C ARG A 212 9.25 -19.27 -3.12
N PRO A 213 10.35 -19.46 -2.37
CA PRO A 213 10.42 -19.09 -0.96
C PRO A 213 10.07 -17.62 -0.70
N ASP A 214 10.53 -16.68 -1.55
CA ASP A 214 10.27 -15.24 -1.33
C ASP A 214 8.79 -14.86 -1.50
N GLU A 215 8.15 -15.36 -2.56
CA GLU A 215 6.73 -15.09 -2.80
C GLU A 215 5.84 -15.84 -1.79
N ASP A 216 6.24 -17.05 -1.40
CA ASP A 216 5.57 -17.84 -0.36
C ASP A 216 5.66 -17.12 1.00
N ASN A 217 6.81 -16.51 1.31
CA ASN A 217 6.99 -15.71 2.52
C ASN A 217 6.14 -14.43 2.49
N LYS A 218 6.11 -13.67 1.38
CA LYS A 218 5.23 -12.49 1.21
C LYS A 218 3.75 -12.88 1.38
N MET A 219 3.34 -14.00 0.79
CA MET A 219 1.99 -14.54 0.92
C MET A 219 1.68 -14.94 2.36
N CYS A 220 2.62 -15.60 3.05
CA CYS A 220 2.51 -15.95 4.45
C CYS A 220 2.33 -14.71 5.33
N ILE A 221 3.14 -13.66 5.14
CA ILE A 221 3.04 -12.39 5.88
C ILE A 221 1.64 -11.80 5.76
N ARG A 222 1.16 -11.66 4.52
CA ARG A 222 -0.15 -11.05 4.25
C ARG A 222 -1.30 -11.91 4.79
N LYS A 223 -1.20 -13.24 4.65
CA LYS A 223 -2.18 -14.17 5.23
C LYS A 223 -2.21 -14.08 6.76
N THR A 224 -1.04 -14.05 7.41
CA THR A 224 -0.93 -13.87 8.87
C THR A 224 -1.58 -12.57 9.31
N LEU A 225 -1.27 -11.43 8.68
CA LEU A 225 -1.87 -10.14 9.03
C LEU A 225 -3.40 -10.13 8.89
N LEU A 226 -3.95 -10.78 7.85
CA LEU A 226 -5.39 -10.93 7.69
C LEU A 226 -6.01 -11.82 8.78
N LEU A 227 -5.35 -12.92 9.17
CA LEU A 227 -5.78 -13.79 10.26
C LEU A 227 -5.76 -13.06 11.61
N LEU A 228 -4.74 -12.24 11.86
CA LEU A 228 -4.67 -11.37 13.04
C LEU A 228 -5.81 -10.34 13.04
N LYS A 229 -6.12 -9.71 11.90
CA LYS A 229 -7.26 -8.78 11.77
C LYS A 229 -8.62 -9.46 12.02
N ILE A 230 -8.74 -10.74 11.71
CA ILE A 230 -9.93 -11.56 12.04
C ILE A 230 -9.97 -11.93 13.55
N GLY A 231 -8.83 -11.90 14.24
CA GLY A 231 -8.68 -12.40 15.61
C GLY A 231 -8.38 -13.90 15.71
N ASP A 232 -8.06 -14.57 14.59
CA ASP A 232 -7.67 -15.99 14.58
C ASP A 232 -6.17 -16.15 14.86
N THR A 233 -5.79 -15.95 16.12
CA THR A 233 -4.38 -16.02 16.56
C THR A 233 -3.79 -17.42 16.40
N GLN A 234 -4.61 -18.47 16.48
CA GLN A 234 -4.16 -19.86 16.34
C GLN A 234 -3.83 -20.19 14.88
N ALA A 235 -4.67 -19.79 13.93
CA ALA A 235 -4.37 -19.93 12.52
C ALA A 235 -3.17 -19.06 12.11
N ALA A 236 -3.03 -17.85 12.68
CA ALA A 236 -1.88 -16.99 12.45
C ALA A 236 -0.56 -17.66 12.87
N LYS A 237 -0.50 -18.26 14.08
CA LYS A 237 0.66 -19.04 14.55
C LYS A 237 0.98 -20.21 13.62
N LYS A 238 -0.03 -20.96 13.18
CA LYS A 238 0.16 -22.07 12.21
C LYS A 238 0.67 -21.57 10.85
N CYS A 239 0.20 -20.41 10.40
CA CYS A 239 0.67 -19.80 9.17
C CYS A 239 2.16 -19.43 9.28
N LEU A 240 2.55 -18.77 10.37
CA LEU A 240 3.95 -18.42 10.64
C LEU A 240 4.87 -19.64 10.80
N ALA A 241 4.37 -20.77 11.28
CA ALA A 241 5.14 -22.02 11.33
C ALA A 241 5.51 -22.55 9.93
N SER A 242 4.73 -22.20 8.90
CA SER A 242 5.03 -22.53 7.50
C SER A 242 5.98 -21.54 6.81
N TYR A 243 6.38 -20.47 7.51
CA TYR A 243 7.32 -19.48 7.01
C TYR A 243 8.69 -20.12 6.79
N SER A 244 9.10 -20.19 5.53
CA SER A 244 10.34 -20.86 5.13
C SER A 244 11.52 -19.93 5.39
N SER A 245 12.27 -20.20 6.45
CA SER A 245 13.63 -19.70 6.62
C SER A 245 14.59 -20.57 5.83
N THR A 246 14.48 -20.52 4.50
CA THR A 246 15.50 -21.15 3.63
C THR A 246 16.77 -20.30 3.70
N PRO A 247 17.94 -20.90 3.95
CA PRO A 247 19.19 -20.19 4.13
C PRO A 247 19.80 -19.84 2.76
N SER A 248 19.18 -18.92 2.03
CA SER A 248 19.88 -18.15 1.00
C SER A 248 20.29 -16.83 1.65
N ASN A 249 21.49 -16.78 2.25
CA ASN A 249 22.17 -15.59 2.75
C ASN A 249 21.25 -14.47 3.28
N THR A 250 20.78 -14.63 4.51
CA THR A 250 20.67 -13.55 5.51
C THR A 250 20.03 -12.23 5.04
N ASP A 251 18.86 -12.27 4.42
CA ASP A 251 18.02 -11.07 4.35
C ASP A 251 17.49 -10.77 5.76
N GLN A 252 18.23 -9.96 6.51
CA GLN A 252 17.89 -9.51 7.87
C GLN A 252 16.42 -9.05 7.96
N ASN A 253 15.94 -8.40 6.89
CA ASN A 253 14.55 -7.93 6.76
C ASN A 253 13.51 -9.07 6.87
N ILE A 254 13.78 -10.25 6.32
CA ILE A 254 12.87 -11.40 6.35
C ILE A 254 12.78 -11.95 7.78
N GLU A 255 13.92 -12.06 8.46
CA GLU A 255 13.98 -12.49 9.87
C GLU A 255 13.25 -11.49 10.79
N ILE A 256 13.52 -10.20 10.62
CA ILE A 256 12.85 -9.12 11.37
C ILE A 256 11.34 -9.19 11.16
N GLN A 257 10.87 -9.29 9.91
CA GLN A 257 9.45 -9.37 9.61
C GLN A 257 8.77 -10.58 10.27
N LYS A 258 9.42 -11.75 10.27
CA LYS A 258 8.89 -12.95 10.93
C LYS A 258 8.75 -12.73 12.43
N HIS A 259 9.80 -12.28 13.12
CA HIS A 259 9.77 -12.09 14.57
C HIS A 259 8.83 -10.96 15.00
N VAL A 260 8.73 -9.87 14.21
CA VAL A 260 7.73 -8.84 14.43
C VAL A 260 6.32 -9.42 14.33
N LEU A 261 6.04 -10.27 13.33
CA LEU A 261 4.72 -10.93 13.22
C LEU A 261 4.43 -11.90 14.37
N GLU A 262 5.44 -12.61 14.88
CA GLU A 262 5.31 -13.44 16.08
C GLU A 262 4.92 -12.57 17.29
N ALA A 263 5.61 -11.44 17.50
CA ALA A 263 5.28 -10.50 18.57
C ALA A 263 3.87 -9.90 18.41
N LEU A 264 3.48 -9.50 17.20
CA LEU A 264 2.11 -9.05 16.90
C LEU A 264 1.07 -10.13 17.20
N THR A 265 1.43 -11.39 16.98
CA THR A 265 0.57 -12.53 17.32
C THR A 265 0.42 -12.68 18.84
N HIS A 266 1.48 -12.47 19.63
CA HIS A 266 1.39 -12.40 21.09
C HIS A 266 0.52 -11.23 21.56
N LEU A 267 0.69 -10.03 20.98
CA LEU A 267 -0.16 -8.86 21.27
C LEU A 267 -1.64 -9.17 21.00
N SER A 268 -1.95 -9.75 19.84
CA SER A 268 -3.34 -10.13 19.48
C SER A 268 -3.94 -11.20 20.40
N ALA A 269 -3.10 -12.02 21.03
CA ALA A 269 -3.51 -13.04 21.99
C ALA A 269 -3.58 -12.52 23.43
N SER A 270 -3.43 -11.19 23.64
CA SER A 270 -3.36 -10.54 24.95
C SER A 270 -2.17 -11.00 25.83
N ASP A 271 -1.12 -11.54 25.22
CA ASP A 271 0.12 -11.95 25.88
C ASP A 271 1.16 -10.84 25.75
N PHE A 272 0.85 -9.69 26.36
CA PHE A 272 1.66 -8.47 26.25
C PHE A 272 3.08 -8.62 26.81
N PRO A 273 3.33 -9.28 27.96
CA PRO A 273 4.69 -9.44 28.50
C PRO A 273 5.62 -10.20 27.54
N THR A 274 5.12 -11.26 26.90
CA THR A 274 5.90 -12.05 25.93
C THR A 274 6.15 -11.26 24.64
N ALA A 275 5.18 -10.45 24.20
CA ALA A 275 5.39 -9.57 23.06
C ALA A 275 6.49 -8.53 23.33
N VAL A 276 6.46 -7.89 24.51
CA VAL A 276 7.46 -6.90 24.92
C VAL A 276 8.85 -7.54 25.02
N SER A 277 8.98 -8.70 25.68
CA SER A 277 10.29 -9.37 25.80
C SER A 277 10.85 -9.79 24.44
N SER A 278 9.99 -10.28 23.54
CA SER A 278 10.39 -10.65 22.18
C SER A 278 10.86 -9.44 21.39
N LEU A 279 10.10 -8.34 21.40
CA LEU A 279 10.45 -7.11 20.70
C LEU A 279 11.69 -6.44 21.30
N GLN A 280 11.88 -6.48 22.61
CA GLN A 280 13.08 -5.97 23.27
C GLN A 280 14.31 -6.76 22.82
N SER A 281 14.24 -8.09 22.83
CA SER A 281 15.36 -8.93 22.39
C SER A 281 15.71 -8.70 20.92
N LEU A 282 14.70 -8.36 20.11
CA LEU A 282 14.86 -8.05 18.71
C LEU A 282 15.44 -6.64 18.50
N ALA A 283 15.04 -5.65 19.31
CA ALA A 283 15.61 -4.32 19.31
C ALA A 283 17.08 -4.33 19.76
N ASP A 284 17.43 -5.17 20.74
CA ASP A 284 18.82 -5.33 21.18
C ASP A 284 19.69 -5.93 20.04
N LYS A 285 19.12 -6.80 19.21
CA LYS A 285 19.79 -7.39 18.04
C LYS A 285 19.86 -6.45 16.84
N TYR A 286 18.82 -5.65 16.61
CA TYR A 286 18.66 -4.76 15.46
C TYR A 286 18.23 -3.35 15.91
N PRO A 287 19.13 -2.59 16.58
CA PRO A 287 18.77 -1.34 17.25
C PRO A 287 18.39 -0.21 16.31
N SER A 288 18.81 -0.27 15.04
CA SER A 288 18.53 0.77 14.03
C SER A 288 17.30 0.48 13.17
N ASP A 289 16.52 -0.57 13.48
CA ASP A 289 15.33 -0.90 12.71
C ASP A 289 14.08 -0.17 13.25
N PRO A 290 13.49 0.75 12.47
CA PRO A 290 12.37 1.54 12.95
C PRO A 290 11.08 0.75 13.13
N LEU A 291 10.91 -0.37 12.40
CA LEU A 291 9.71 -1.19 12.51
C LEU A 291 9.67 -1.90 13.86
N ILE A 292 10.82 -2.40 14.33
CA ILE A 292 10.94 -3.06 15.64
C ILE A 292 10.66 -2.07 16.75
N THR A 293 11.37 -0.93 16.75
CA THR A 293 11.23 0.12 17.76
C THR A 293 9.81 0.68 17.81
N HIS A 294 9.17 0.89 16.64
CA HIS A 294 7.78 1.31 16.58
C HIS A 294 6.84 0.28 17.23
N ASN A 295 6.94 -1.00 16.86
CA ASN A 295 6.08 -2.04 17.44
C ASN A 295 6.32 -2.25 18.93
N LEU A 296 7.57 -2.08 19.40
CA LEU A 296 7.91 -2.10 20.82
C LEU A 296 7.21 -0.98 21.59
N ALA A 297 7.22 0.24 21.04
CA ALA A 297 6.49 1.37 21.64
C ALA A 297 4.98 1.09 21.72
N ILE A 298 4.39 0.47 20.70
CA ILE A 298 2.98 0.03 20.75
C ILE A 298 2.76 -1.04 21.83
N ALA A 299 3.68 -2.00 21.98
CA ALA A 299 3.60 -2.99 23.05
C ALA A 299 3.69 -2.36 24.46
N TYR A 300 4.46 -1.28 24.63
CA TYR A 300 4.47 -0.51 25.88
C TYR A 300 3.12 0.15 26.18
N LEU A 301 2.36 0.60 25.17
CA LEU A 301 1.00 1.11 25.39
C LEU A 301 0.08 0.02 25.97
N TYR A 302 0.16 -1.20 25.45
CA TYR A 302 -0.63 -2.33 25.96
C TYR A 302 -0.24 -2.78 27.38
N THR A 303 0.97 -2.48 27.83
CA THR A 303 1.43 -2.72 29.20
C THR A 303 1.28 -1.50 30.12
N ASN A 304 0.50 -0.50 29.69
CA ASN A 304 0.23 0.75 30.43
C ASN A 304 1.48 1.61 30.70
N ASN A 305 2.53 1.46 29.90
CA ASN A 305 3.74 2.27 29.98
C ASN A 305 3.76 3.37 28.93
N VAL A 306 2.81 4.30 29.07
CA VAL A 306 2.55 5.37 28.09
C VAL A 306 3.73 6.33 27.96
N VAL A 307 4.48 6.55 29.04
CA VAL A 307 5.65 7.44 29.04
C VAL A 307 6.75 6.88 28.14
N LEU A 308 7.15 5.63 28.35
CA LEU A 308 8.15 4.97 27.49
C LEU A 308 7.68 4.91 26.04
N ALA A 309 6.40 4.58 25.80
CA ALA A 309 5.85 4.56 24.46
C ALA A 309 5.97 5.92 23.75
N SER A 310 5.63 7.03 24.42
CA SER A 310 5.82 8.37 23.84
C SER A 310 7.28 8.68 23.56
N GLU A 311 8.17 8.42 24.52
CA GLU A 311 9.60 8.74 24.37
C GLU A 311 10.22 7.95 23.22
N THR A 312 9.88 6.66 23.09
CA THR A 312 10.35 5.81 21.99
C THR A 312 9.82 6.28 20.63
N LEU A 313 8.54 6.67 20.53
CA LEU A 313 7.97 7.18 19.27
C LEU A 313 8.51 8.57 18.90
N GLU A 314 8.77 9.44 19.88
CA GLU A 314 9.38 10.75 19.66
C GLU A 314 10.84 10.60 19.20
N ALA A 315 11.62 9.72 19.83
CA ALA A 315 13.01 9.46 19.46
C ALA A 315 13.14 8.98 18.01
N LEU A 316 12.24 8.11 17.54
CA LEU A 316 12.21 7.68 16.13
C LEU A 316 12.08 8.85 15.14
N ILE A 317 11.41 9.93 15.55
CA ILE A 317 11.22 11.11 14.69
C ILE A 317 12.40 12.07 14.86
N THR A 318 12.81 12.36 16.10
CA THR A 318 13.79 13.42 16.38
C THR A 318 15.24 12.98 16.22
N GLU A 319 15.55 11.72 16.53
CA GLU A 319 16.92 11.19 16.50
C GLU A 319 17.19 10.43 15.20
N ASP A 320 16.26 9.56 14.79
CA ASP A 320 16.43 8.70 13.61
C ASP A 320 15.85 9.31 12.32
N GLU A 321 15.15 10.45 12.42
CA GLU A 321 14.49 11.15 11.29
C GLU A 321 13.53 10.24 10.48
N VAL A 322 12.94 9.23 11.13
CA VAL A 322 12.06 8.26 10.48
C VAL A 322 10.62 8.77 10.44
N LEU A 323 10.02 8.79 9.25
CA LEU A 323 8.69 9.34 9.01
C LEU A 323 7.81 8.39 8.18
N PHE A 324 6.74 7.87 8.80
CA PHE A 324 5.67 7.15 8.09
C PHE A 324 4.29 7.43 8.72
N PRO A 325 3.18 7.33 7.95
CA PRO A 325 1.86 7.75 8.42
C PRO A 325 1.43 7.12 9.75
N THR A 326 1.67 5.82 9.90
CA THR A 326 1.30 5.07 11.11
C THR A 326 2.06 5.55 12.35
N LEU A 327 3.32 5.96 12.22
CA LEU A 327 4.11 6.52 13.32
C LEU A 327 3.51 7.84 13.80
N LEU A 328 3.23 8.76 12.88
CA LEU A 328 2.62 10.06 13.18
C LEU A 328 1.25 9.90 13.84
N PHE A 329 0.43 8.98 13.31
CA PHE A 329 -0.90 8.71 13.84
C PHE A 329 -0.85 8.10 15.25
N ASN A 330 0.06 7.14 15.47
CA ASN A 330 0.22 6.49 16.77
C ASN A 330 0.77 7.48 17.80
N LEU A 331 1.80 8.28 17.47
CA LEU A 331 2.32 9.31 18.38
C LEU A 331 1.25 10.36 18.71
N SER A 332 0.48 10.80 17.71
CA SER A 332 -0.66 11.72 17.91
C SER A 332 -1.72 11.11 18.84
N THR A 333 -1.92 9.80 18.79
CA THR A 333 -2.78 9.06 19.73
C THR A 333 -2.20 9.06 21.14
N VAL A 334 -0.90 8.86 21.29
CA VAL A 334 -0.24 8.90 22.60
C VAL A 334 -0.34 10.31 23.23
N TYR A 335 -0.25 11.38 22.44
CA TYR A 335 -0.49 12.74 22.94
C TYR A 335 -1.90 12.92 23.51
N GLU A 336 -2.94 12.37 22.85
CA GLU A 336 -4.31 12.39 23.37
C GLU A 336 -4.45 11.65 24.70
N LEU A 337 -3.66 10.59 24.91
CA LEU A 337 -3.70 9.80 26.15
C LEU A 337 -2.91 10.44 27.30
N ARG A 338 -1.86 11.20 26.98
CA ARG A 338 -0.89 11.70 27.97
C ARG A 338 -1.17 13.12 28.44
N THR A 339 -1.82 13.96 27.64
CA THR A 339 -1.93 15.39 27.95
C THR A 339 -3.22 16.04 27.47
N GLU A 340 -3.75 16.95 28.29
CA GLU A 340 -4.86 17.84 27.92
C GLU A 340 -4.46 18.85 26.82
N ARG A 341 -3.16 19.09 26.61
CA ARG A 341 -2.61 19.96 25.56
C ARG A 341 -2.26 19.18 24.28
N ALA A 342 -2.95 18.06 24.02
CA ALA A 342 -2.65 17.18 22.89
C ALA A 342 -2.68 17.91 21.53
N ARG A 343 -3.62 18.86 21.36
CA ARG A 343 -3.73 19.64 20.12
C ARG A 343 -2.48 20.47 19.84
N GLU A 344 -1.92 21.09 20.86
CA GLU A 344 -0.70 21.91 20.72
C GLU A 344 0.51 21.02 20.40
N ARG A 345 0.66 19.88 21.08
CA ARG A 345 1.73 18.91 20.78
C ARG A 345 1.66 18.36 19.36
N LYS A 346 0.46 18.10 18.85
CA LYS A 346 0.26 17.68 17.46
C LYS A 346 0.67 18.77 16.46
N LEU A 347 0.36 20.05 16.74
CA LEU A 347 0.78 21.16 15.89
C LEU A 347 2.31 21.35 15.94
N GLU A 348 2.91 21.30 17.12
CA GLU A 348 4.38 21.30 17.28
C GLU A 348 5.03 20.13 16.52
N LEU A 349 4.38 18.95 16.51
CA LEU A 349 4.85 17.79 15.74
C LEU A 349 4.78 18.06 14.22
N VAL A 350 3.73 18.71 13.72
CA VAL A 350 3.64 19.10 12.31
C VAL A 350 4.81 20.01 11.95
N ASP A 351 5.09 21.04 12.74
CA ASP A 351 6.18 21.99 12.50
C ASP A 351 7.54 21.27 12.49
N LYS A 352 7.80 20.42 13.49
CA LYS A 352 9.03 19.62 13.56
C LYS A 352 9.22 18.68 12.38
N VAL A 353 8.15 18.00 11.95
CA VAL A 353 8.21 17.08 10.80
C VAL A 353 8.46 17.85 9.50
N ALA A 354 7.94 19.08 9.39
CA ALA A 354 8.27 19.97 8.28
C ALA A 354 9.75 20.41 8.29
N GLU A 355 10.35 20.60 9.48
CA GLU A 355 11.75 20.96 9.65
C GLU A 355 12.73 19.79 9.42
N ILE A 356 12.42 18.56 9.80
CA ILE A 356 13.29 17.39 9.55
C ILE A 356 13.58 17.24 8.05
N GLY A 357 12.62 17.59 7.20
CA GLY A 357 12.79 17.62 5.75
C GLY A 357 13.84 18.60 5.22
N VAL A 358 14.36 19.47 6.08
CA VAL A 358 15.38 20.49 5.77
C VAL A 358 16.80 19.93 5.95
N SER A 359 17.01 18.91 6.80
CA SER A 359 18.35 18.58 7.37
C SER A 359 18.95 17.23 6.94
N GLY A 360 18.20 16.38 6.22
CA GLY A 360 18.59 14.98 5.97
C GLY A 360 19.68 14.76 4.91
N GLY A 361 20.95 14.75 5.34
CA GLY A 361 22.11 14.33 4.54
C GLY A 361 22.31 12.81 4.43
N ARG A 362 21.35 11.98 4.86
CA ARG A 362 21.42 10.52 4.77
C ARG A 362 20.20 9.98 4.02
N LEU A 363 20.50 9.24 2.95
CA LEU A 363 19.63 8.47 2.07
C LEU A 363 18.12 8.54 2.35
N GLN A 364 17.41 9.11 1.38
CA GLN A 364 15.95 9.10 1.22
C GLN A 364 15.19 9.73 2.38
N VAL A 365 14.40 10.76 2.11
CA VAL A 365 12.96 10.77 2.36
C VAL A 365 12.53 12.12 1.82
N GLY A 366 11.84 12.14 0.70
CA GLY A 366 10.65 12.98 0.71
C GLY A 366 9.41 12.13 0.78
N GLY A 367 8.24 12.76 0.69
CA GLY A 367 7.01 12.30 1.34
C GLY A 367 6.52 13.29 2.39
N PHE A 368 6.70 14.58 2.11
CA PHE A 368 6.51 15.64 3.09
C PHE A 368 5.13 16.28 3.05
N GLU A 369 4.31 16.07 2.04
CA GLU A 369 2.95 16.62 2.03
C GLU A 369 2.03 15.72 2.83
N ARG A 370 2.16 15.81 4.15
CA ARG A 370 1.41 14.99 5.10
C ARG A 370 0.03 15.58 5.29
N GLY A 371 -0.97 14.70 5.22
CA GLY A 371 -2.34 15.09 5.47
C GLY A 371 -2.56 15.40 6.95
N MET A 372 -3.43 16.35 7.27
CA MET A 372 -3.86 16.64 8.65
C MET A 372 -4.42 15.39 9.38
N GLY A 373 -4.94 14.43 8.62
CA GLY A 373 -5.41 13.14 9.15
C GLY A 373 -4.30 12.28 9.77
N GLU A 374 -3.07 12.37 9.26
CA GLU A 374 -1.91 11.62 9.82
C GLU A 374 -1.56 12.10 11.24
N PHE A 375 -1.91 13.35 11.57
CA PHE A 375 -1.70 13.94 12.90
C PHE A 375 -2.96 13.92 13.78
N LYS A 376 -4.05 13.29 13.34
CA LYS A 376 -5.38 13.38 13.97
C LYS A 376 -5.80 14.83 14.23
N LEU A 377 -5.62 15.70 13.23
CA LEU A 377 -6.04 17.10 13.24
C LEU A 377 -7.19 17.39 12.26
N ALA A 378 -7.68 16.35 11.56
CA ALA A 378 -8.78 16.42 10.59
C ALA A 378 -10.17 16.36 11.25
#